data_AF-A0A924UBN5-F1
#
_entry.id   AF-A0A924UBN5-F1
#
_cell.length_a   1.000
_cell.length_b   1.000
_cell.length_c   1.000
_cell.angle_alpha   90.00
_cell.angle_beta   90.00
_cell.angle_gamma   90.00
#
_symmetry.space_group_name_H-M   'P 1'
#
loop_
_entity.id
_entity.type
_entity.pdbx_description
1 polymer ?
#
loop_
_entity_poly.entity_id
_entity_poly.type
_entity_poly.pdbx_seq_one_letter_code
_entity_poly.pdbx_strand_id
1 'polypeptide(L)' 'MMLLIHDATSGLSVRANLLPQKAPANVAFLTAYLSAPRVVPGLHAMWTGPEISCPIPPAHLVGADYATALPPENA' A
#
# COMPACT_ATOMS: atom_id res chain seq x y z
N MET A 1 -1.80 -13.29 -5.72
CA MET A 1 -0.70 -12.53 -5.09
C MET A 1 -1.17 -12.08 -3.70
N MET A 2 -0.31 -12.12 -2.69
CA MET A 2 -0.66 -11.82 -1.30
C MET A 2 0.26 -10.74 -0.74
N LEU A 3 -0.31 -9.78 -0.03
CA LEU A 3 0.40 -8.75 0.72
C LEU A 3 0.54 -9.17 2.18
N LEU A 4 1.73 -8.99 2.74
CA LEU A 4 2.00 -9.15 4.16
C LEU A 4 2.17 -7.77 4.77
N ILE A 5 1.42 -7.48 5.83
CA ILE A 5 1.47 -6.22 6.57
C ILE A 5 1.85 -6.56 8.00
N HIS A 6 2.89 -5.91 8.52
CA HIS A 6 3.32 -6.03 9.89
C HIS A 6 3.37 -4.66 10.52
N ASP A 7 2.69 -4.49 11.66
CA ASP A 7 2.85 -3.31 12.51
C ASP A 7 3.79 -3.67 13.67
N ALA A 8 4.96 -3.04 13.69
CA ALA A 8 5.98 -3.30 14.69
C ALA A 8 5.55 -2.87 16.11
N THR A 9 4.63 -1.91 16.23
CA THR A 9 4.22 -1.36 17.52
C THR A 9 3.27 -2.30 18.26
N SER A 10 2.23 -2.77 17.58
CA SER A 10 1.25 -3.70 18.16
C SER A 10 1.63 -5.18 18.01
N GLY A 11 2.61 -5.49 17.15
CA GLY A 11 2.94 -6.86 16.76
C GLY A 11 1.93 -7.49 15.78
N LEU A 12 0.92 -6.73 15.35
CA LEU A 12 -0.09 -7.19 14.41
C LEU A 12 0.55 -7.66 13.10
N SER A 13 0.09 -8.80 12.62
CA SER A 13 0.52 -9.37 11.34
C SER A 13 -0.68 -9.82 10.55
N VAL A 14 -0.84 -9.28 9.35
CA VAL A 14 -1.99 -9.50 8.48
C VAL A 14 -1.56 -10.01 7.12
N ARG A 15 -2.38 -10.89 6.55
CA ARG A 15 -2.27 -11.34 5.17
C ARG A 15 -3.47 -10.84 4.40
N ALA A 16 -3.23 -10.14 3.30
CA ALA A 16 -4.28 -9.61 2.44
C ALA A 16 -4.14 -10.16 1.01
N ASN A 17 -5.23 -10.66 0.45
CA ASN A 17 -5.28 -11.07 -0.94
C ASN A 17 -5.40 -9.83 -1.84
N LEU A 18 -4.60 -9.77 -2.90
CA LEU A 18 -4.74 -8.75 -3.93
C LEU A 18 -5.80 -9.18 -4.95
N LEU A 19 -6.52 -8.20 -5.49
CA LEU A 19 -7.63 -8.38 -6.44
C LEU A 19 -7.26 -7.84 -7.84
N PRO A 20 -6.38 -8.53 -8.61
CA PRO A 20 -5.89 -8.01 -9.88
C PRO A 20 -6.99 -7.84 -10.94
N GLN A 21 -8.10 -8.58 -10.84
CA GLN A 21 -9.24 -8.43 -11.73
C GLN A 21 -10.03 -7.14 -11.47
N LYS A 22 -10.00 -6.63 -10.23
CA LYS A 22 -10.73 -5.41 -9.84
C LYS A 22 -9.86 -4.16 -9.98
N ALA A 23 -8.58 -4.23 -9.60
CA ALA A 23 -7.67 -3.10 -9.58
C ALA A 23 -6.29 -3.46 -10.17
N PRO A 24 -6.20 -3.77 -11.49
CA PRO A 24 -4.98 -4.28 -12.10
C PRO A 24 -3.79 -3.31 -11.99
N ALA A 25 -4.02 -1.99 -12.20
CA ALA A 25 -2.98 -0.98 -12.11
C ALA A 25 -2.40 -0.85 -10.69
N ASN A 26 -3.27 -0.83 -9.67
CA ASN A 26 -2.87 -0.73 -8.26
C ASN A 26 -2.10 -1.98 -7.83
N VAL A 27 -2.53 -3.17 -8.28
CA VAL A 27 -1.82 -4.43 -8.01
C VAL A 27 -0.45 -4.45 -8.68
N ALA A 28 -0.34 -3.98 -9.93
CA ALA A 28 0.94 -3.87 -10.62
C ALA A 28 1.90 -2.93 -9.88
N PHE A 29 1.41 -1.75 -9.47
CA PHE A 29 2.16 -0.81 -8.65
C PHE A 29 2.65 -1.43 -7.33
N LEU A 30 1.75 -2.03 -6.55
CA LEU A 30 2.11 -2.66 -5.27
C LEU A 30 3.14 -3.77 -5.47
N THR A 31 3.00 -4.57 -6.54
CA THR A 31 3.93 -5.64 -6.87
C THR A 31 5.34 -5.10 -7.18
N ALA A 32 5.43 -4.03 -7.96
CA ALA A 32 6.72 -3.41 -8.28
C ALA A 32 7.34 -2.69 -7.07
N TYR A 33 6.54 -1.88 -6.37
CA TYR A 33 6.96 -1.09 -5.20
C TYR A 33 7.46 -1.98 -4.05
N LEU A 34 6.79 -3.11 -3.83
CA LEU A 34 7.09 -4.09 -2.78
C LEU A 34 7.92 -5.29 -3.28
N SER A 35 8.66 -5.12 -4.38
CA SER A 35 9.69 -6.07 -4.81
C SER A 35 10.78 -6.27 -3.74
N ALA A 36 10.91 -5.32 -2.82
CA ALA A 36 11.62 -5.45 -1.55
C ALA A 36 10.71 -4.97 -0.40
N PRO A 37 10.90 -5.48 0.83
CA PRO A 37 10.16 -5.01 2.00
C PRO A 37 10.28 -3.50 2.20
N ARG A 38 9.17 -2.85 2.59
CA ARG A 38 9.11 -1.41 2.83
C ARG A 38 8.57 -1.12 4.22
N VAL A 39 9.14 -0.10 4.86
CA VAL A 39 8.58 0.53 6.06
C VAL A 39 7.99 1.86 5.63
N VAL A 40 6.73 2.10 6.01
CA VAL A 40 5.98 3.32 5.74
C VAL A 40 5.27 3.75 7.03
N PRO A 41 5.03 5.06 7.24
CA PRO A 41 4.32 5.52 8.43
C PRO A 41 2.86 5.04 8.39
N GLY A 42 2.37 4.51 9.50
CA GLY A 42 0.95 4.27 9.71
C GLY A 42 0.30 5.47 10.43
N LEU A 43 -0.84 5.92 9.93
CA LEU A 43 -1.62 7.03 10.49
C LEU A 43 -3.01 6.54 10.83
N HIS A 44 -3.43 6.70 12.08
CA HIS A 44 -4.81 6.44 12.44
C HIS A 44 -5.69 7.58 11.92
N ALA A 45 -6.68 7.26 11.10
CA ALA A 45 -7.60 8.26 10.59
C ALA A 45 -8.49 8.80 11.73
N MET A 46 -8.76 10.10 11.73
CA MET A 46 -9.60 10.72 12.76
C MET A 46 -11.08 10.81 12.36
N TRP A 47 -11.37 10.74 11.06
CA TRP A 47 -12.69 11.10 10.51
C TRP A 47 -13.34 10.00 9.66
N THR A 48 -12.58 9.05 9.13
CA THR A 48 -13.09 7.98 8.25
C THR A 48 -13.43 6.68 8.99
N GLY A 49 -13.47 6.72 10.33
CA GLY A 49 -13.80 5.57 11.18
C GLY A 49 -12.56 4.74 11.54
N PRO A 50 -12.70 3.41 11.73
CA PRO A 50 -11.60 2.54 12.12
C PRO A 50 -10.68 2.25 10.94
N GLU A 51 -9.82 3.22 10.60
CA GLU A 51 -8.92 3.16 9.45
C GLU A 51 -7.48 3.50 9.86
N ILE A 52 -6.53 2.74 9.32
CA ILE A 52 -5.10 3.06 9.34
C ILE A 52 -4.67 3.33 7.89
N SER A 53 -4.25 4.55 7.61
CA SER A 53 -3.72 4.94 6.31
C SER A 53 -2.20 4.91 6.33
N CYS A 54 -1.58 4.33 5.30
CA CYS A 54 -0.13 4.21 5.19
C CYS A 54 0.38 4.97 3.96
N PRO A 55 0.57 6.30 4.01
CA PRO A 55 1.00 7.06 2.85
C PRO A 55 2.41 6.65 2.43
N ILE A 56 2.59 6.44 1.13
CA ILE A 56 3.89 6.10 0.56
C ILE A 56 4.77 7.36 0.58
N PRO A 57 5.96 7.31 1.23
CA PRO A 57 6.87 8.44 1.24
C PRO A 57 7.26 8.88 -0.19
N PRO A 58 7.21 10.18 -0.53
CA PRO A 58 7.56 10.65 -1.86
C PRO A 58 8.96 10.23 -2.32
N ALA A 59 9.91 10.14 -1.39
CA ALA A 59 11.28 9.68 -1.65
C ALA A 59 11.34 8.25 -2.23
N HIS A 60 10.33 7.41 -1.99
CA HIS A 60 10.26 6.08 -2.58
C HIS A 60 9.82 6.07 -4.05
N LEU A 61 9.24 7.18 -4.53
CA LEU A 61 8.70 7.30 -5.88
C LEU A 61 9.67 8.00 -6.84
N VAL A 62 10.66 8.73 -6.32
CA VAL A 62 11.58 9.52 -7.16
C VAL A 62 12.34 8.62 -8.13
N GLY A 63 12.17 8.87 -9.44
CA GLY A 63 12.85 8.14 -10.51
C GLY A 63 12.37 6.70 -10.70
N ALA A 64 11.30 6.28 -10.02
CA ALA A 64 10.75 4.94 -10.19
C ALA A 64 9.80 4.88 -11.39
N ASP A 65 9.93 3.83 -12.21
CA ASP A 65 9.07 3.63 -13.38
C ASP A 65 7.58 3.50 -13.01
N TYR A 66 7.30 3.06 -11.78
CA TYR A 66 5.94 2.92 -11.24
C TYR A 66 5.37 4.22 -10.64
N ALA A 67 6.12 5.33 -10.65
CA ALA A 67 5.70 6.61 -10.10
C ALA A 67 4.75 7.37 -11.05
N THR A 68 3.66 6.70 -11.40
CA THR A 68 2.58 7.21 -12.25
C THR A 68 1.31 7.38 -11.45
N ALA A 69 0.41 8.26 -11.89
CA ALA A 69 -0.90 8.41 -11.25
C ALA A 69 -1.68 7.08 -11.31
N LEU A 70 -2.20 6.64 -10.16
CA LEU A 70 -3.06 5.45 -10.07
C LEU A 70 -4.53 5.84 -10.23
N PRO A 71 -5.38 4.94 -10.78
CA PRO A 71 -6.82 5.11 -10.71
C PRO A 71 -7.28 5.20 -9.25
N PRO A 72 -8.32 6.01 -8.95
CA PRO A 72 -8.87 6.08 -7.62
C PRO A 72 -9.48 4.73 -7.22
N GLU A 73 -9.41 4.42 -5.92
CA GLU A 73 -9.83 3.13 -5.35
C GLU A 73 -11.32 2.78 -5.60
N ASN A 74 -12.15 3.80 -5.82
CA ASN A 74 -13.62 3.70 -6.00
C ASN A 74 -14.11 4.14 -7.39
N ALA A 75 -13.27 4.12 -8.43
CA ALA A 75 -13.72 4.34 -9.81
C ALA A 75 -14.54 3.16 -10.35
#